data_AF-A0A328P5V7-F1
#
_entry.id   AF-A0A328P5V7-F1
#
_cell.length_a   1.000
_cell.length_b   1.000
_cell.length_c   1.000
_cell.angle_alpha   90.00
_cell.angle_beta   90.00
_cell.angle_gamma   90.00
#
_symmetry.space_group_name_H-M   'P 1'
#
loop_
_entity.id
_entity.type
_entity.pdbx_description
1 polymer ?
#
loop_
_entity_poly.entity_id
_entity_poly.type
_entity_poly.pdbx_seq_one_letter_code
_entity_poly.pdbx_strand_id
1 'polypeptide(L)'
;MHLGRPHDLRFKPMFGGLMAYFAEKPCAWLSLDGLALKVAAADQDELLAIEGARRFRHTPAAAPSRGYILVPPSLSHDTPRFAAWLARSALAAPMAQRKGPRPKTRPLR
;
A
#
# COMPACT_ATOMS: atom_id res chain seq x y z
N MET A 1 0.09 -19.59 -15.29
CA MET A 1 1.40 -19.31 -14.66
C MET A 1 2.02 -18.10 -15.35
N HIS A 2 2.27 -16.99 -14.67
CA HIS A 2 3.00 -15.85 -15.22
C HIS A 2 4.42 -15.81 -14.63
N LEU A 3 5.24 -16.84 -14.91
CA LEU A 3 6.69 -16.73 -14.73
C LEU A 3 7.26 -16.11 -16.01
N GLY A 4 7.50 -14.79 -16.03
CA GLY A 4 8.10 -14.19 -17.23
C GLY A 4 8.12 -12.67 -17.34
N ARG A 5 7.58 -11.92 -16.37
CA ARG A 5 7.97 -10.52 -16.21
C ARG A 5 8.66 -10.40 -14.87
N PRO A 6 9.86 -9.81 -14.76
CA PRO A 6 10.36 -9.37 -13.47
C PRO A 6 9.25 -8.48 -12.91
N HIS A 7 8.56 -8.98 -11.89
CA HIS A 7 7.60 -8.18 -11.17
C HIS A 7 8.40 -7.00 -10.64
N ASP A 8 8.13 -5.82 -11.17
CA ASP A 8 8.83 -4.59 -10.78
C ASP A 8 8.32 -4.19 -9.39
N LEU A 9 8.76 -4.97 -8.40
CA LEU A 9 8.54 -4.76 -6.99
C LEU A 9 9.69 -3.90 -6.49
N ARG A 10 9.38 -2.65 -6.18
CA ARG A 10 10.36 -1.66 -5.71
C ARG A 10 9.97 -1.18 -4.33
N PHE A 11 10.97 -0.88 -3.51
CA PHE A 11 10.76 -0.32 -2.19
C PHE A 11 11.35 1.08 -2.12
N LYS A 12 10.64 2.01 -1.47
CA LYS A 12 11.14 3.35 -1.14
C LYS A 12 10.94 3.63 0.35
N PRO A 13 11.97 4.12 1.06
CA PRO A 13 11.79 4.58 2.43
C PRO A 13 10.88 5.81 2.44
N MET A 14 9.82 5.77 3.24
CA MET A 14 8.87 6.88 3.39
C MET A 14 8.32 6.88 4.82
N PHE A 15 8.18 8.06 5.44
CA PHE A 15 7.51 8.27 6.74
C PHE A 15 7.80 7.20 7.81
N GLY A 16 9.08 6.81 7.98
CA GLY A 16 9.49 5.84 9.00
C GLY A 16 9.21 4.36 8.67
N GLY A 17 8.83 4.04 7.43
CA GLY A 17 8.67 2.68 6.93
C GLY A 17 9.11 2.52 5.47
N LEU A 18 8.69 1.42 4.84
CA LEU A 18 8.98 1.09 3.44
C LEU A 18 7.67 1.04 2.64
N MET A 19 7.54 1.90 1.65
CA MET A 19 6.49 1.80 0.65
C MET A 19 6.91 0.81 -0.44
N ALA A 20 6.06 -0.18 -0.70
CA ALA A 20 6.20 -1.11 -1.81
C ALA A 20 5.41 -0.61 -3.04
N TYR A 21 6.04 -0.71 -4.19
CA TYR A 21 5.46 -0.41 -5.49
C TYR A 21 5.49 -1.66 -6.35
N PHE A 22 4.38 -1.99 -6.99
CA PHE A 22 4.27 -3.06 -7.97
C PHE A 22 3.89 -2.47 -9.32
N ALA A 23 4.71 -2.70 -10.35
CA ALA A 23 4.54 -2.06 -11.66
C ALA A 23 4.40 -0.53 -11.56
N GLU A 24 5.33 0.09 -10.82
CA GLU A 24 5.37 1.54 -10.50
C GLU A 24 4.16 2.08 -9.71
N LYS A 25 3.26 1.22 -9.23
CA LYS A 25 2.07 1.61 -8.48
C LYS A 25 2.20 1.27 -6.99
N PRO A 26 1.90 2.18 -6.06
CA PRO A 26 2.03 1.89 -4.64
C PRO A 26 1.01 0.82 -4.22
N CYS A 27 1.47 -0.33 -3.72
CA CYS A 27 0.60 -1.46 -3.37
C CYS A 27 0.64 -1.80 -1.88
N ALA A 28 1.76 -1.61 -1.19
CA ALA A 28 1.83 -1.96 0.23
C ALA A 28 2.74 -1.02 1.02
N TRP A 29 2.61 -1.08 2.33
CA TRP A 29 3.44 -0.35 3.29
C TRP A 29 3.91 -1.31 4.37
N LEU A 30 5.21 -1.30 4.66
CA LEU A 30 5.81 -2.06 5.74
C LEU A 30 6.29 -1.09 6.82
N SER A 31 5.86 -1.30 8.06
CA SER A 31 6.33 -0.56 9.23
C SER A 31 6.48 -1.50 10.43
N LEU A 32 6.88 -0.95 11.58
CA LEU A 32 6.91 -1.69 12.86
C LEU A 32 5.52 -2.20 13.28
N ASP A 33 4.45 -1.56 12.82
CA ASP A 33 3.06 -1.99 13.09
C ASP A 33 2.63 -3.19 12.23
N GLY A 34 3.43 -3.55 11.22
CA GLY A 34 3.21 -4.66 10.31
C GLY A 34 3.08 -4.26 8.83
N LEU A 35 2.45 -5.14 8.06
CA LEU A 35 2.19 -4.97 6.63
C LEU A 35 0.80 -4.35 6.43
N ALA A 36 0.72 -3.21 5.76
CA ALA A 36 -0.54 -2.65 5.28
C ALA A 36 -0.65 -2.78 3.76
N LEU A 37 -1.81 -3.22 3.27
CA LEU A 37 -2.09 -3.29 1.84
C LEU A 37 -2.89 -2.09 1.39
N LYS A 38 -2.63 -1.61 0.17
CA LYS A 38 -3.50 -0.67 -0.50
C LYS A 38 -4.75 -1.40 -0.99
N VAL A 39 -5.94 -0.94 -0.61
CA VAL A 39 -7.20 -1.62 -0.90
C VAL A 39 -8.18 -0.65 -1.54
N ALA A 40 -8.89 -1.12 -2.58
CA ALA A 40 -9.93 -0.33 -3.26
C ALA A 40 -11.10 -0.12 -2.29
N ALA A 41 -11.80 1.01 -2.41
CA ALA A 41 -12.88 1.37 -1.48
C ALA A 41 -13.94 0.26 -1.32
N ALA A 42 -14.28 -0.43 -2.43
CA ALA A 42 -15.26 -1.51 -2.45
C ALA A 42 -14.85 -2.76 -1.64
N ASP A 43 -13.55 -2.99 -1.47
CA ASP A 43 -13.02 -4.19 -0.79
C ASP A 43 -12.61 -3.90 0.68
N GLN A 44 -12.70 -2.64 1.13
CA GLN A 44 -12.19 -2.26 2.46
C GLN A 44 -12.98 -2.89 3.59
N ASP A 45 -14.31 -2.91 3.47
CA ASP A 45 -15.18 -3.43 4.53
C ASP A 45 -15.00 -4.94 4.70
N GLU A 46 -14.77 -5.68 3.61
CA GLU A 46 -14.44 -7.11 3.65
C GLU A 46 -13.14 -7.36 4.43
N LEU A 47 -12.08 -6.58 4.17
CA LEU A 47 -10.82 -6.76 4.88
C LEU A 47 -10.92 -6.32 6.35
N LEU A 48 -11.63 -5.23 6.63
CA LEU A 48 -11.81 -4.70 7.98
C LEU A 48 -12.71 -5.60 8.86
N ALA A 49 -13.53 -6.46 8.26
CA ALA A 49 -14.30 -7.46 8.97
C ALA A 49 -13.44 -8.60 9.54
N ILE A 50 -12.19 -8.75 9.09
CA ILE A 50 -11.27 -9.75 9.65
C ILE A 50 -10.75 -9.25 11.00
N GLU A 51 -10.87 -10.08 12.03
CA GLU A 51 -10.36 -9.76 13.37
C GLU A 51 -8.89 -9.34 13.34
N GLY A 52 -8.58 -8.21 13.97
CA GLY A 52 -7.24 -7.63 14.01
C GLY A 52 -6.87 -6.74 12.82
N ALA A 53 -7.68 -6.74 11.74
CA ALA A 53 -7.53 -5.79 10.66
C ALA A 53 -7.91 -4.38 11.13
N ARG A 54 -7.10 -3.38 10.77
CA ARG A 54 -7.37 -1.99 11.12
C ARG A 54 -6.78 -1.04 10.10
N ARG A 55 -7.34 0.15 9.98
CA ARG A 55 -6.78 1.19 9.10
C ARG A 55 -5.37 1.56 9.56
N PHE A 56 -4.44 1.58 8.61
CA PHE A 56 -3.06 1.97 8.85
C PHE A 56 -2.96 3.44 9.27
N ARG A 57 -2.02 3.76 10.15
CA ARG A 57 -1.67 5.13 10.54
C ARG A 57 -0.17 5.33 10.37
N HIS A 58 0.23 6.44 9.75
CA HIS A 58 1.66 6.74 9.55
C HIS A 58 2.39 7.00 10.87
N THR A 59 1.70 7.59 11.84
CA THR A 59 2.17 7.78 13.21
C THR A 59 0.98 7.53 14.16
N PRO A 60 1.19 7.24 15.45
CA PRO A 60 0.10 7.03 16.40
C PRO A 60 -0.91 8.20 16.47
N ALA A 61 -0.42 9.44 16.31
CA ALA A 61 -1.25 10.65 16.32
C ALA A 61 -1.88 10.98 14.95
N ALA A 62 -1.47 10.32 13.86
CA ALA A 62 -2.00 10.61 12.53
C ALA A 62 -3.43 10.07 12.36
N ALA A 63 -4.19 10.73 11.49
CA ALA A 63 -5.47 10.22 11.02
C ALA A 63 -5.30 8.85 10.32
N PRO A 64 -6.30 7.96 10.41
CA PRO A 64 -6.31 6.71 9.67
C PRO A 64 -6.19 6.93 8.16
N SER A 65 -5.40 6.10 7.51
CA SER A 65 -5.28 6.08 6.06
C SER A 65 -6.61 5.69 5.42
N ARG A 66 -6.96 6.38 4.33
CA ARG A 66 -8.20 6.15 3.57
C ARG A 66 -8.17 4.90 2.69
N GLY A 67 -7.01 4.31 2.49
CA GLY A 67 -6.87 3.21 1.53
C GLY A 67 -5.79 2.21 1.88
N TYR A 68 -5.24 2.26 3.09
CA TYR A 68 -4.30 1.26 3.58
C TYR A 68 -4.84 0.61 4.85
N ILE A 69 -4.86 -0.71 4.86
CA ILE A 69 -5.37 -1.53 5.97
C ILE A 69 -4.26 -2.49 6.37
N LEU A 70 -3.96 -2.53 7.67
CA LEU A 70 -3.02 -3.48 8.27
C LEU A 70 -3.60 -4.89 8.18
N VAL A 71 -2.79 -5.79 7.64
CA VAL A 71 -3.09 -7.21 7.49
C VAL A 71 -2.90 -7.89 8.84
N PRO A 72 -3.92 -8.55 9.40
CA PRO A 72 -3.76 -9.30 10.63
C PRO A 72 -2.89 -10.55 10.42
N PRO A 73 -2.18 -11.03 11.46
CA PRO A 73 -1.35 -12.23 11.36
C PRO A 73 -2.10 -13.48 10.86
N SER A 74 -3.37 -13.62 11.27
CA SER A 74 -4.27 -14.70 10.83
C SER A 74 -4.43 -14.72 9.30
N LEU A 75 -4.44 -13.55 8.66
CA LEU A 75 -4.50 -13.45 7.21
C LEU A 75 -3.13 -13.67 6.57
N SER A 76 -2.04 -13.09 7.11
CA SER A 76 -0.71 -13.24 6.51
C SER A 76 -0.15 -14.66 6.59
N HIS A 77 -0.60 -15.48 7.54
CA HIS A 77 -0.20 -16.87 7.66
C HIS A 77 -1.01 -17.83 6.75
N ASP A 78 -2.15 -17.36 6.20
CA ASP A 78 -2.93 -18.08 5.20
C ASP A 78 -2.46 -17.65 3.80
N THR A 79 -1.50 -18.40 3.23
CA THR A 79 -0.86 -18.03 1.97
C THR A 79 -1.86 -17.84 0.82
N PRO A 80 -2.85 -18.73 0.56
CA PRO A 80 -3.85 -18.51 -0.47
C PRO A 80 -4.68 -17.24 -0.27
N ARG A 81 -5.21 -17.00 0.93
CA ARG A 81 -6.02 -15.80 1.20
C ARG A 81 -5.19 -14.54 1.12
N PHE A 82 -3.96 -14.58 1.63
CA PHE A 82 -3.02 -13.48 1.54
C PHE A 82 -2.67 -13.14 0.09
N ALA A 83 -2.38 -14.14 -0.74
CA ALA A 83 -2.11 -13.95 -2.17
C ALA A 83 -3.28 -13.30 -2.91
N ALA A 84 -4.53 -13.68 -2.59
CA ALA A 84 -5.71 -13.05 -3.16
C ALA A 84 -5.82 -11.55 -2.79
N TRP A 85 -5.48 -11.18 -1.55
CA TRP A 85 -5.42 -9.77 -1.15
C TRP A 85 -4.27 -8.99 -1.81
N LEU A 86 -3.09 -9.61 -1.98
CA LEU A 86 -1.99 -9.00 -2.73
C LEU A 86 -2.39 -8.73 -4.19
N ALA A 87 -3.08 -9.67 -4.84
CA ALA A 87 -3.59 -9.50 -6.20
C ALA A 87 -4.58 -8.33 -6.28
N ARG A 88 -5.55 -8.25 -5.36
CA ARG A 88 -6.48 -7.10 -5.26
C ARG A 88 -5.74 -5.78 -5.07
N SER A 89 -4.71 -5.78 -4.22
CA SER A 89 -3.90 -4.59 -3.96
C SER A 89 -3.15 -4.08 -5.19
N ALA A 90 -2.58 -4.99 -5.98
CA ALA A 90 -1.92 -4.65 -7.24
C ALA A 90 -2.88 -4.00 -8.25
N LEU A 91 -4.17 -4.38 -8.22
CA LEU A 91 -5.21 -3.81 -9.09
C LEU A 91 -5.75 -2.46 -8.56
N ALA A 92 -5.89 -2.33 -7.24
CA ALA A 92 -6.42 -1.13 -6.59
C ALA A 92 -5.50 0.09 -6.71
N ALA A 93 -4.20 -0.14 -6.94
CA ALA A 93 -3.22 0.93 -6.98
C ALA A 93 -3.37 1.79 -8.25
N PRO A 94 -3.62 3.11 -8.12
CA PRO A 94 -3.63 4.00 -9.28
C PRO A 94 -2.23 4.09 -9.87
N MET A 95 -2.13 4.30 -11.18
CA MET A 95 -0.85 4.59 -11.83
C MET A 95 -0.19 5.76 -11.10
N ALA A 96 1.02 5.58 -10.59
CA ALA A 96 1.74 6.68 -9.99
C ALA A 96 1.91 7.75 -11.06
N GLN A 97 1.22 8.88 -10.89
CA GLN A 97 1.42 10.01 -11.78
C GLN A 97 2.87 10.45 -11.61
N ARG A 98 3.66 10.34 -12.68
CA ARG A 98 4.97 10.97 -12.75
C ARG A 98 4.75 12.47 -12.58
N LYS A 99 4.89 12.96 -11.34
CA LYS A 99 4.89 14.41 -11.09
C LYS A 99 6.10 14.97 -11.83
N GLY A 100 5.84 15.70 -12.92
CA GLY A 100 6.86 16.49 -13.59
C GLY A 100 7.50 17.47 -12.60
N PRO A 101 8.70 18.01 -12.91
CA PRO A 101 9.41 18.93 -12.04
C PRO A 101 8.49 20.08 -11.63
N ARG A 102 8.40 20.35 -10.33
CA ARG A 102 7.63 21.49 -9.81
C ARG A 102 8.25 22.77 -10.40
N PRO A 103 7.51 23.64 -11.10
CA PRO A 103 8.07 24.88 -11.61
C PRO A 103 8.57 25.71 -10.42
N LYS A 104 9.85 26.10 -10.45
CA LYS A 104 10.45 26.98 -9.45
C LYS A 104 9.83 28.37 -9.63
N THR A 105 8.93 28.76 -8.73
CA THR A 105 8.46 30.15 -8.66
C THR A 105 9.67 31.04 -8.35
N ARG A 106 10.06 31.87 -9.32
CA ARG A 106 11.12 32.87 -9.15
C ARG A 106 10.57 34.00 -8.27
N PRO A 107 11.26 34.43 -7.20
CA PRO A 107 10.79 35.58 -6.43
C PRO A 107 10.80 36.84 -7.30
N LEU A 108 9.72 37.61 -7.23
CA LEU A 108 9.64 38.96 -7.78
C LEU A 108 10.61 39.85 -6.97
N ARG A 109 11.45 40.60 -7.68
CA ARG A 109 12.32 41.64 -7.12
C ARG A 109 11.53 42.90 -6.83
#